data_AF-R9P1Q8-F1
#
_entry.id   AF-R9P1Q8-F1
#
_cell.length_a   1.000
_cell.length_b   1.000
_cell.length_c   1.000
_cell.angle_alpha   90.00
_cell.angle_beta   90.00
_cell.angle_gamma   90.00
#
_symmetry.space_group_name_H-M   'P 1'
#
loop_
_entity.id
_entity.type
_entity.pdbx_description
1 polymer ?
#
loop_
_entity_poly.entity_id
_entity_poly.type
_entity_poly.pdbx_seq_one_letter_code
_entity_poly.pdbx_strand_id
1 'polypeptide(L)'
;MKTITFSLAALAIVATTSVTSATATHPKETKPVPWAQEVNQDATKWALYSARKGTDLNTVKPKYSECTVTNPSEKEYVVAHTFVNNSEFEFQNLEDDVLGANCIDCSPQMLGNYYLTKISGYLTCKMYEDKPIN
;
A
#
# COMPACT_ATOMS: atom_id res chain seq x y z
N MET A 1 63.33 -33.26 4.13
CA MET A 1 62.63 -31.95 4.09
C MET A 1 62.88 -31.29 2.73
N LYS A 2 61.83 -31.01 1.95
CA LYS A 2 61.70 -29.94 0.92
C LYS A 2 60.42 -30.18 0.08
N THR A 3 59.33 -29.56 0.51
CA THR A 3 58.55 -28.51 -0.19
C THR A 3 57.77 -28.97 -1.43
N ILE A 4 56.47 -29.19 -1.21
CA ILE A 4 55.42 -29.30 -2.23
C ILE A 4 55.01 -27.86 -2.60
N THR A 5 55.13 -27.49 -3.87
CA THR A 5 54.65 -26.20 -4.40
C THR A 5 53.30 -26.41 -5.07
N PHE A 6 52.22 -25.96 -4.44
CA PHE A 6 50.91 -25.81 -5.08
C PHE A 6 50.77 -24.38 -5.61
N SER A 7 50.63 -24.23 -6.93
CA SER A 7 50.30 -22.95 -7.56
C SER A 7 48.78 -22.76 -7.59
N LEU A 8 48.27 -21.83 -6.76
CA LEU A 8 46.92 -21.30 -6.88
C LEU A 8 46.87 -20.30 -8.05
N ALA A 9 46.14 -20.63 -9.11
CA ALA A 9 45.68 -19.65 -10.08
C ALA A 9 44.32 -19.11 -9.62
N ALA A 10 44.29 -17.86 -9.17
CA ALA A 10 43.07 -17.16 -8.79
C ALA A 10 42.34 -16.66 -10.06
N LEU A 11 41.18 -17.23 -10.36
CA LEU A 11 40.20 -16.64 -11.29
C LEU A 11 39.30 -15.69 -10.50
N ALA A 12 39.50 -14.39 -10.66
CA ALA A 12 38.58 -13.38 -10.17
C ALA A 12 37.45 -13.19 -11.20
N ILE A 13 36.31 -13.83 -10.97
CA ILE A 13 35.07 -13.53 -11.70
C ILE A 13 34.38 -12.40 -10.94
N VAL A 14 34.43 -11.18 -11.49
CA VAL A 14 33.62 -10.07 -10.99
C VAL A 14 32.20 -10.27 -11.52
N ALA A 15 31.36 -10.91 -10.72
CA ALA A 15 29.92 -10.95 -10.96
C ALA A 15 29.32 -9.61 -10.52
N THR A 16 29.04 -8.72 -11.47
CA THR A 16 28.18 -7.55 -11.22
C THR A 16 26.75 -8.05 -11.03
N THR A 17 26.33 -8.22 -9.78
CA THR A 17 24.92 -8.43 -9.44
C THR A 17 24.18 -7.11 -9.63
N SER A 18 23.59 -6.92 -10.80
CA SER A 18 22.53 -5.94 -10.99
C SER A 18 21.36 -6.33 -10.08
N VAL A 19 21.19 -5.59 -8.99
CA VAL A 19 20.03 -5.71 -8.10
C VAL A 19 18.84 -5.18 -8.89
N THR A 20 18.19 -6.04 -9.66
CA THR A 20 16.87 -5.75 -10.20
C THR A 20 15.92 -5.81 -9.01
N SER A 21 15.60 -4.66 -8.42
CA SER A 21 14.49 -4.55 -7.48
C SER A 21 13.21 -4.89 -8.23
N ALA A 22 12.81 -6.17 -8.17
CA ALA A 22 11.51 -6.58 -8.64
C ALA A 22 10.47 -5.87 -7.77
N THR A 23 9.79 -4.88 -8.33
CA THR A 23 8.61 -4.29 -7.70
C THR A 23 7.62 -5.44 -7.53
N ALA A 24 7.39 -5.88 -6.30
CA ALA A 24 6.39 -6.89 -5.99
C ALA A 24 5.04 -6.32 -6.43
N THR A 25 4.54 -6.81 -7.55
CA THR A 25 3.24 -6.40 -8.06
C THR A 25 2.22 -7.31 -7.40
N HIS A 26 1.46 -6.77 -6.45
CA HIS A 26 0.40 -7.51 -5.81
C HIS A 26 -0.73 -7.76 -6.82
N PRO A 27 -1.25 -9.00 -6.91
CA PRO A 27 -2.32 -9.29 -7.86
C PRO A 27 -3.55 -8.45 -7.53
N LYS A 28 -4.13 -7.83 -8.55
CA LYS A 28 -5.39 -7.09 -8.42
C LYS A 28 -6.44 -7.99 -7.79
N GLU A 29 -6.99 -7.54 -6.67
CA GLU A 29 -8.04 -8.30 -6.01
C GLU A 29 -9.36 -8.11 -6.75
N THR A 30 -10.09 -9.20 -6.94
CA THR A 30 -11.38 -9.16 -7.64
C THR A 30 -12.47 -8.51 -6.79
N LYS A 31 -12.28 -8.45 -5.47
CA LYS A 31 -13.22 -7.87 -4.50
C LYS A 31 -12.47 -7.36 -3.28
N PRO A 32 -13.00 -6.37 -2.55
CA PRO A 32 -12.43 -5.95 -1.29
C PRO A 32 -12.45 -7.05 -0.22
N VAL A 33 -11.43 -7.05 0.64
CA VAL A 33 -11.21 -8.00 1.73
C VAL A 33 -10.95 -7.28 3.06
N PRO A 34 -11.15 -7.92 4.22
CA PRO A 34 -10.73 -7.35 5.51
C PRO A 34 -9.20 -7.22 5.61
N TRP A 35 -8.70 -6.33 6.47
CA TRP A 35 -7.25 -6.09 6.65
C TRP A 35 -6.43 -7.38 6.88
N ALA A 36 -6.97 -8.34 7.64
CA ALA A 36 -6.30 -9.61 7.93
C ALA A 36 -6.05 -10.50 6.70
N GLN A 37 -6.71 -10.22 5.57
CA GLN A 37 -6.58 -10.95 4.30
C GLN A 37 -5.88 -10.11 3.23
N GLU A 38 -5.66 -8.82 3.48
CA GLU A 38 -4.97 -7.92 2.56
C GLU A 38 -3.49 -8.31 2.45
N VAL A 39 -3.01 -8.46 1.22
CA VAL A 39 -1.66 -8.92 0.91
C VAL A 39 -0.66 -7.79 0.66
N ASN A 40 -1.13 -6.58 0.35
CA ASN A 40 -0.34 -5.38 0.10
C ASN A 40 -0.31 -4.43 1.30
N GLN A 41 -0.05 -4.99 2.48
CA GLN A 41 0.00 -4.21 3.72
C GLN A 41 1.17 -3.20 3.75
N ASP A 42 2.11 -3.31 2.80
CA ASP A 42 3.27 -2.43 2.62
C ASP A 42 3.08 -1.36 1.54
N ALA A 43 1.86 -1.21 1.01
CA ALA A 43 1.53 -0.21 0.00
C ALA A 43 1.98 1.20 0.39
N THR A 44 2.65 1.87 -0.54
CA THR A 44 3.10 3.27 -0.38
C THR A 44 2.16 4.29 -1.01
N LYS A 45 1.22 3.81 -1.84
CA LYS A 45 0.18 4.59 -2.49
C LYS A 45 -1.19 4.09 -2.08
N TRP A 46 -2.10 5.02 -1.83
CA TRP A 46 -3.43 4.70 -1.32
C TRP A 46 -4.53 5.49 -2.04
N ALA A 47 -5.75 5.00 -1.93
CA ALA A 47 -6.96 5.74 -2.25
C ALA A 47 -8.04 5.40 -1.21
N LEU A 48 -8.78 6.40 -0.72
CA LEU A 48 -9.76 6.23 0.34
C LEU A 48 -11.19 6.39 -0.20
N TYR A 49 -12.04 5.42 0.11
CA TYR A 49 -13.39 5.27 -0.40
C TYR A 49 -14.42 5.26 0.73
N SER A 50 -15.67 5.58 0.37
CA SER A 50 -16.85 5.51 1.24
C SER A 50 -18.02 4.84 0.50
N ALA A 51 -17.74 3.67 -0.05
CA ALA A 51 -18.68 2.87 -0.81
C ALA A 51 -19.34 1.80 0.07
N ARG A 52 -20.42 1.20 -0.43
CA ARG A 52 -21.07 0.07 0.25
C ARG A 52 -20.13 -1.13 0.33
N LYS A 53 -20.36 -2.00 1.31
CA LYS A 53 -19.60 -3.24 1.48
C LYS A 53 -19.51 -4.07 0.20
N GLY A 54 -18.32 -4.57 -0.11
CA GLY A 54 -18.04 -5.43 -1.25
C GLY A 54 -18.10 -4.74 -2.61
N THR A 55 -18.11 -3.40 -2.65
CA THR A 55 -18.06 -2.64 -3.90
C THR A 55 -16.69 -2.81 -4.55
N ASP A 56 -16.63 -3.17 -5.83
CA ASP A 56 -15.36 -3.16 -6.58
C ASP A 56 -14.86 -1.71 -6.73
N LEU A 57 -13.78 -1.39 -6.00
CA LEU A 57 -13.22 -0.04 -5.90
C LEU A 57 -12.61 0.45 -7.21
N ASN A 58 -12.38 -0.43 -8.18
CA ASN A 58 -11.98 -0.05 -9.54
C ASN A 58 -13.12 0.59 -10.34
N THR A 59 -14.36 0.46 -9.88
CA THR A 59 -15.56 0.94 -10.60
C THR A 59 -16.15 2.22 -10.03
N VAL A 60 -15.62 2.69 -8.91
CA VAL A 60 -16.11 3.87 -8.19
C VAL A 60 -15.00 4.88 -7.97
N LYS A 61 -15.38 6.14 -7.70
CA LYS A 61 -14.43 7.21 -7.45
C LYS A 61 -14.10 7.27 -5.96
N PRO A 62 -12.81 7.40 -5.57
CA PRO A 62 -12.44 7.63 -4.19
C PRO A 62 -12.87 9.03 -3.74
N LYS A 63 -12.99 9.24 -2.43
CA LYS A 63 -13.11 10.59 -1.86
C LYS A 63 -11.73 11.26 -1.74
N TYR A 64 -10.72 10.48 -1.37
CA TYR A 64 -9.32 10.88 -1.32
C TYR A 64 -8.50 10.05 -2.31
N SER A 65 -7.85 10.71 -3.26
CA SER A 65 -6.98 10.10 -4.26
C SER A 65 -5.55 10.58 -4.12
N GLU A 66 -4.62 9.94 -4.83
CA GLU A 66 -3.19 10.31 -4.82
C GLU A 66 -2.63 10.37 -3.39
N CYS A 67 -3.07 9.44 -2.52
CA CYS A 67 -2.54 9.35 -1.19
C CYS A 67 -1.14 8.75 -1.24
N THR A 68 -0.21 9.38 -0.54
CA THR A 68 1.19 8.92 -0.43
C THR A 68 1.60 8.85 1.03
N VAL A 69 2.44 7.87 1.36
CA VAL A 69 3.05 7.78 2.68
C VAL A 69 4.03 8.93 2.89
N THR A 70 3.75 9.79 3.85
CA THR A 70 4.59 10.94 4.20
C THR A 70 5.32 10.77 5.53
N ASN A 71 4.84 9.86 6.39
CA ASN A 71 5.46 9.56 7.66
C ASN A 71 5.43 8.04 7.96
N PRO A 72 6.37 7.27 7.40
CA PRO A 72 6.34 5.81 7.48
C PRO A 72 6.47 5.27 8.92
N SER A 73 7.02 6.05 9.87
CA SER A 73 7.11 5.62 11.28
C SER A 73 5.75 5.54 11.98
N GLU A 74 4.72 6.21 11.46
CA GLU A 74 3.36 6.16 12.02
C GLU A 74 2.54 4.97 11.48
N LYS A 75 3.09 4.20 10.53
CA LYS A 75 2.36 3.11 9.87
C LYS A 75 1.74 2.15 10.88
N GLU A 76 2.55 1.59 11.78
CA GLU A 76 2.09 0.58 12.74
C GLU A 76 1.00 1.14 13.64
N TYR A 77 1.13 2.38 14.10
CA TYR A 77 0.13 3.04 14.92
C TYR A 77 -1.19 3.23 14.17
N VAL A 78 -1.15 3.82 12.97
CA VAL A 78 -2.35 4.07 12.16
C VAL A 78 -3.04 2.77 11.77
N VAL A 79 -2.29 1.77 11.29
CA VAL A 79 -2.81 0.47 10.91
C VAL A 79 -3.46 -0.23 12.11
N ALA A 80 -2.77 -0.30 13.25
CA ALA A 80 -3.27 -0.99 14.44
C ALA A 80 -4.55 -0.35 15.02
N HIS A 81 -4.67 0.97 14.96
CA HIS A 81 -5.78 1.71 15.58
C HIS A 81 -6.92 2.05 14.63
N THR A 82 -6.73 1.88 13.32
CA THR A 82 -7.73 2.24 12.30
C THR A 82 -8.22 1.05 11.51
N PHE A 83 -7.33 0.11 11.16
CA PHE A 83 -7.61 -0.95 10.18
C PHE A 83 -7.66 -2.35 10.79
N VAL A 84 -6.72 -2.67 11.69
CA VAL A 84 -6.68 -3.98 12.35
C VAL A 84 -7.93 -4.17 13.19
N ASN A 85 -8.63 -5.29 12.98
CA ASN A 85 -9.89 -5.65 13.65
C ASN A 85 -11.03 -4.63 13.49
N ASN A 86 -10.93 -3.69 12.56
CA ASN A 86 -12.00 -2.74 12.29
C ASN A 86 -12.90 -3.26 11.15
N SER A 87 -14.12 -3.68 11.50
CA SER A 87 -15.09 -4.19 10.53
C SER A 87 -15.73 -3.10 9.65
N GLU A 88 -15.46 -1.82 9.94
CA GLU A 88 -15.90 -0.69 9.11
C GLU A 88 -15.01 -0.51 7.88
N PHE A 89 -13.89 -1.22 7.77
CA PHE A 89 -13.00 -1.13 6.62
C PHE A 89 -12.85 -2.44 5.84
N GLU A 90 -12.80 -2.31 4.53
CA GLU A 90 -12.34 -3.33 3.59
C GLU A 90 -11.30 -2.73 2.64
N PHE A 91 -10.46 -3.57 2.08
CA PHE A 91 -9.26 -3.20 1.35
C PHE A 91 -9.23 -3.90 0.01
N GLN A 92 -8.73 -3.24 -1.03
CA GLN A 92 -8.60 -3.86 -2.34
C GLN A 92 -7.34 -3.36 -3.02
N ASN A 93 -6.53 -4.27 -3.52
CA ASN A 93 -5.44 -3.94 -4.43
C ASN A 93 -5.98 -3.40 -5.75
N LEU A 94 -5.65 -2.14 -6.04
CA LEU A 94 -6.01 -1.45 -7.28
C LEU A 94 -4.83 -1.51 -8.27
N GLU A 95 -5.04 -0.89 -9.42
CA GLU A 95 -3.98 -0.73 -10.43
C GLU A 95 -2.82 0.15 -9.90
N ASP A 96 -1.64 -0.01 -10.50
CA ASP A 96 -0.41 0.74 -10.18
C ASP A 96 0.08 0.65 -8.73
N ASP A 97 -0.22 -0.48 -8.06
CA ASP A 97 0.18 -0.78 -6.68
C ASP A 97 -0.40 0.22 -5.67
N VAL A 98 -1.64 0.66 -5.93
CA VAL A 98 -2.42 1.50 -5.03
C VAL A 98 -3.31 0.61 -4.16
N LEU A 99 -3.20 0.77 -2.84
CA LEU A 99 -4.13 0.12 -1.92
C LEU A 99 -5.38 0.97 -1.71
N GLY A 100 -6.53 0.45 -2.11
CA GLY A 100 -7.83 1.04 -1.82
C GLY A 100 -8.24 0.69 -0.39
N ALA A 101 -8.53 1.68 0.45
CA ALA A 101 -9.17 1.48 1.75
C ALA A 101 -10.59 2.05 1.71
N ASN A 102 -11.58 1.20 1.91
CA ASN A 102 -12.99 1.56 1.85
C ASN A 102 -13.61 1.57 3.24
N CYS A 103 -14.06 2.74 3.69
CA CYS A 103 -14.90 2.90 4.86
C CYS A 103 -16.34 2.51 4.48
N ILE A 104 -16.73 1.30 4.86
CA ILE A 104 -17.97 0.64 4.50
C ILE A 104 -19.16 1.46 5.03
N ASP A 105 -20.06 1.82 4.12
CA ASP A 105 -21.30 2.54 4.43
C ASP A 105 -21.06 3.86 5.20
N CYS A 106 -19.86 4.42 5.09
CA CYS A 106 -19.53 5.69 5.71
C CYS A 106 -20.11 6.86 4.92
N SER A 107 -20.55 7.92 5.61
CA SER A 107 -20.80 9.20 4.97
C SER A 107 -19.47 9.86 4.58
N PRO A 108 -19.46 10.78 3.61
CA PRO A 108 -18.26 11.55 3.28
C PRO A 108 -17.66 12.28 4.49
N GLN A 109 -18.51 12.74 5.43
CA GLN A 109 -18.06 13.41 6.65
C GLN A 109 -17.39 12.43 7.63
N MET A 110 -17.92 11.21 7.77
CA MET A 110 -17.30 10.19 8.62
C MET A 110 -15.93 9.77 8.08
N LEU A 111 -15.81 9.56 6.77
CA LEU A 111 -14.53 9.28 6.14
C LEU A 111 -13.56 10.46 6.31
N GLY A 112 -14.03 11.69 6.19
CA GLY A 112 -13.21 12.89 6.45
C GLY A 112 -12.70 12.96 7.90
N ASN A 113 -13.53 12.58 8.87
CA ASN A 113 -13.12 12.50 10.28
C ASN A 113 -12.07 11.40 10.50
N TYR A 114 -12.26 10.22 9.91
CA TYR A 114 -11.25 9.16 9.92
C TYR A 114 -9.93 9.65 9.34
N TYR A 115 -9.97 10.30 8.18
CA TYR A 115 -8.79 10.85 7.55
C TYR A 115 -8.05 11.82 8.50
N LEU A 116 -8.73 12.85 8.98
CA LEU A 116 -8.12 13.90 9.78
C LEU A 116 -7.58 13.40 11.13
N THR A 117 -8.27 12.48 11.78
CA THR A 117 -7.98 12.09 13.18
C THR A 117 -7.20 10.79 13.33
N LYS A 118 -7.19 9.93 12.31
CA LYS A 118 -6.60 8.58 12.38
C LYS A 118 -5.59 8.29 11.28
N ILE A 119 -5.73 8.86 10.08
CA ILE A 119 -4.96 8.45 8.91
C ILE A 119 -3.93 9.49 8.47
N SER A 120 -4.23 10.79 8.64
CA SER A 120 -3.42 11.93 8.17
C SER A 120 -2.01 11.99 8.76
N GLY A 121 -1.78 11.31 9.90
CA GLY A 121 -0.46 11.16 10.50
C GLY A 121 0.49 10.25 9.72
N TYR A 122 -0.04 9.38 8.84
CA TYR A 122 0.71 8.42 8.01
C TYR A 122 0.65 8.78 6.52
N LEU A 123 -0.54 9.17 6.02
CA LEU A 123 -0.79 9.48 4.61
C LEU A 123 -1.11 10.96 4.39
N THR A 124 -0.61 11.51 3.29
CA THR A 124 -1.11 12.77 2.73
C THR A 124 -1.85 12.49 1.43
N CYS A 125 -3.09 12.95 1.34
CA CYS A 125 -3.98 12.74 0.19
C CYS A 125 -4.44 14.04 -0.47
N LYS A 126 -4.88 13.96 -1.72
CA LYS A 126 -5.70 14.99 -2.38
C LYS A 126 -7.17 14.57 -2.35
N MET A 127 -8.10 15.51 -2.23
CA MET A 127 -9.52 15.19 -2.42
C MET A 127 -9.79 15.00 -3.91
N TYR A 128 -10.60 13.99 -4.27
CA TYR A 128 -10.93 13.74 -5.68
C TYR A 128 -11.69 14.91 -6.32
N GLU A 129 -12.45 15.67 -5.54
CA GLU A 129 -13.16 16.90 -5.97
C GLU A 129 -12.21 18.05 -6.34
N ASP A 130 -10.91 17.95 -6.03
CA ASP A 130 -9.89 18.92 -6.45
C ASP A 130 -9.39 18.68 -7.89
N LYS A 131 -9.93 17.67 -8.61
CA LYS A 131 -9.70 17.49 -10.04
C LYS A 131 -10.85 18.11 -10.85
N PRO A 132 -10.61 19.17 -11.65
CA PRO A 132 -11.60 19.59 -12.64
C PRO A 132 -11.89 18.43 -13.58
N ILE A 133 -13.17 18.21 -13.87
CA ILE A 133 -13.61 17.30 -14.92
C ILE A 133 -13.23 17.98 -16.23
N ASN A 134 -12.19 17.47 -16.90
CA ASN A 134 -11.92 17.79 -18.30
C ASN A 134 -12.72 16.86 -19.20
#